data_AF-A0A101HH90-F1
#
_entry.id   AF-A0A101HH90-F1
#
_cell.length_a   1.000
_cell.length_b   1.000
_cell.length_c   1.000
_cell.angle_alpha   90.00
_cell.angle_beta   90.00
_cell.angle_gamma   90.00
#
_symmetry.space_group_name_H-M   'P 1'
#
loop_
_entity.id
_entity.type
_entity.pdbx_description
1 polymer ?
#
loop_
_entity_poly.entity_id
_entity_poly.type
_entity_poly.pdbx_seq_one_letter_code
_entity_poly.pdbx_strand_id
1 'polypeptide(L)'
;MSQKKLNIYHLILGLIIGIFIIVTLYLAFNIKMGVSSDSWYHLRVSQKYSETFGIPENGPDTYEWRDISHQPYLFFWINGRVLNLNEVTFEFNETILLRVINVL
;
A
#
# COMPACT_ATOMS: atom_id res chain seq x y z
N MET A 1 -18.41 -4.45 -41.77
CA MET A 1 -17.91 -4.62 -40.39
C MET A 1 -16.50 -4.03 -40.34
N SER A 2 -16.35 -2.80 -39.86
CA SER A 2 -15.08 -2.05 -39.94
C SER A 2 -14.07 -2.63 -38.95
N GLN A 3 -12.97 -3.17 -39.45
CA GLN A 3 -11.84 -3.60 -38.64
C GLN A 3 -11.26 -2.36 -37.94
N LYS A 4 -11.51 -2.18 -36.64
CA LYS A 4 -10.83 -1.16 -35.82
C LYS A 4 -9.34 -1.52 -35.83
N LYS A 5 -8.53 -0.82 -36.63
CA LYS A 5 -7.07 -0.94 -36.55
C LYS A 5 -6.64 -0.55 -35.13
N LEU A 6 -5.95 -1.46 -34.45
CA LEU A 6 -5.35 -1.16 -33.15
C LEU A 6 -4.38 0.00 -33.32
N ASN A 7 -4.60 1.09 -32.60
CA ASN A 7 -3.73 2.25 -32.67
C ASN A 7 -2.43 1.92 -31.93
N ILE A 8 -1.30 2.01 -32.65
CA ILE A 8 0.04 1.67 -32.13
C ILE A 8 0.38 2.40 -30.83
N TYR A 9 -0.10 3.64 -30.63
CA TYR A 9 0.10 4.39 -29.40
C TYR A 9 -0.60 3.75 -28.21
N HIS A 10 -1.79 3.17 -28.40
CA HIS A 10 -2.51 2.46 -27.35
C HIS A 10 -1.84 1.13 -27.01
N LEU A 11 -1.25 0.47 -28.01
CA LEU A 11 -0.47 -0.75 -27.80
C LEU A 11 0.82 -0.45 -27.01
N ILE A 12 1.54 0.61 -27.36
CA ILE A 12 2.73 1.06 -26.64
C ILE A 12 2.38 1.46 -25.21
N LEU A 13 1.29 2.22 -25.01
CA LEU A 13 0.82 2.59 -23.67
C LEU A 13 0.49 1.35 -22.83
N GLY A 14 -0.24 0.39 -23.41
CA GLY A 14 -0.54 -0.88 -22.74
C GLY A 14 0.72 -1.66 -22.36
N LEU A 15 1.73 -1.67 -23.23
CA LEU A 15 3.03 -2.30 -22.94
C LEU A 15 3.76 -1.61 -21.78
N ILE A 16 3.78 -0.27 -21.75
CA ILE A 16 4.41 0.51 -20.67
C ILE A 16 3.73 0.24 -19.34
N ILE A 17 2.39 0.28 -19.30
CA ILE A 17 1.61 -0.03 -18.10
C ILE A 17 1.85 -1.48 -17.67
N GLY A 18 1.89 -2.42 -18.62
CA GLY A 18 2.18 -3.83 -18.33
C GLY A 18 3.55 -4.04 -17.69
N ILE A 19 4.59 -3.41 -18.25
CA ILE A 19 5.95 -3.46 -17.69
C ILE A 19 5.97 -2.82 -16.29
N PHE A 20 5.32 -1.67 -16.12
CA PHE A 20 5.22 -1.00 -14.82
C PHE A 20 4.58 -1.92 -13.76
N ILE A 21 3.45 -2.54 -14.06
CA ILE A 21 2.75 -3.45 -13.13
C ILE A 21 3.63 -4.66 -12.81
N ILE A 22 4.26 -5.29 -13.80
CA ILE A 22 5.12 -6.46 -13.59
C ILE A 22 6.30 -6.12 -12.67
N VAL A 23 7.00 -5.02 -12.93
CA VAL A 23 8.18 -4.61 -12.14
C VAL A 23 7.76 -4.26 -10.72
N THR A 24 6.69 -3.48 -10.56
CA THR A 24 6.26 -3.03 -9.24
C THR A 24 5.71 -4.18 -8.38
N LEU A 25 4.96 -5.13 -8.98
CA LEU A 25 4.59 -6.37 -8.29
C LEU A 25 5.84 -7.18 -7.92
N TYR A 26 6.79 -7.37 -8.84
CA TYR A 26 8.04 -8.06 -8.51
C TYR A 26 8.74 -7.44 -7.29
N LEU A 27 8.83 -6.11 -7.23
CA LEU A 27 9.40 -5.40 -6.08
C LEU A 27 8.56 -5.58 -4.80
N ALA A 28 7.23 -5.50 -4.90
CA ALA A 28 6.32 -5.64 -3.76
C ALA A 28 6.54 -6.96 -3.00
N PHE A 29 6.75 -8.06 -3.74
CA PHE A 29 6.96 -9.40 -3.18
C PHE A 29 8.40 -9.68 -2.77
N ASN A 30 9.40 -9.03 -3.37
CA ASN A 30 10.81 -9.40 -3.17
C ASN A 30 11.62 -8.44 -2.30
N ILE A 31 11.17 -7.20 -2.08
CA ILE A 31 11.89 -6.25 -1.23
C ILE A 31 11.82 -6.70 0.24
N LYS A 32 12.98 -6.89 0.87
CA LYS A 32 13.08 -7.20 2.30
C LYS A 32 12.65 -5.98 3.15
N MET A 33 12.02 -6.24 4.29
CA MET A 33 11.69 -5.17 5.24
C MET A 33 12.98 -4.48 5.74
N GLY A 34 12.92 -3.15 5.86
CA GLY A 34 14.05 -2.32 6.30
C GLY A 34 15.01 -1.89 5.19
N VAL A 35 14.81 -2.32 3.94
CA VAL A 35 15.58 -1.78 2.79
C VAL A 35 15.27 -0.30 2.59
N SER A 36 13.98 0.05 2.59
CA SER A 36 13.58 1.46 2.75
C SER A 36 13.55 1.80 4.23
N SER A 37 14.16 2.92 4.61
CA SER A 37 14.26 3.34 6.01
C SER A 37 12.89 3.57 6.67
N ASP A 38 11.87 3.88 5.88
CA ASP A 38 10.49 4.12 6.31
C ASP A 38 9.58 2.88 6.23
N SER A 39 10.06 1.72 5.75
CA SER A 39 9.24 0.52 5.54
C SER A 39 8.46 0.12 6.80
N TRP A 40 9.16 0.17 7.95
CA TRP A 40 8.58 -0.18 9.24
C TRP A 40 7.57 0.87 9.70
N TYR A 41 7.90 2.16 9.54
CA TYR A 41 6.99 3.25 9.87
C TYR A 41 5.65 3.10 9.13
N HIS A 42 5.69 2.86 7.81
CA HIS A 42 4.46 2.73 7.03
C HIS A 42 3.57 1.57 7.47
N LEU A 43 4.17 0.40 7.76
CA LEU A 43 3.42 -0.75 8.23
C LEU A 43 2.83 -0.51 9.62
N ARG A 44 3.67 -0.07 10.56
CA ARG A 44 3.29 0.07 11.96
C ARG A 44 2.26 1.16 12.21
N VAL A 45 2.41 2.31 11.54
CA VAL A 45 1.41 3.37 11.63
C VAL A 45 0.09 2.93 10.99
N SER A 46 0.13 2.20 9.86
CA SER A 46 -1.08 1.62 9.27
C SER A 46 -1.79 0.64 10.21
N GLN A 47 -1.03 -0.19 10.94
CA GLN A 47 -1.57 -1.07 11.99
C GLN A 47 -2.24 -0.26 13.12
N LYS A 48 -1.63 0.83 13.59
CA LYS A 48 -2.27 1.72 14.58
C LYS A 48 -3.55 2.38 14.08
N TYR A 49 -3.57 2.75 12.81
CA TYR A 49 -4.78 3.23 12.16
C TYR A 49 -5.83 2.14 11.91
N SER A 50 -5.50 0.83 12.01
CA SER A 50 -6.47 -0.25 11.92
C SER A 50 -7.25 -0.44 13.24
N GLU A 51 -6.61 -0.14 14.37
CA GLU A 51 -7.16 -0.25 15.73
C GLU A 51 -8.25 0.80 16.03
N THR A 52 -8.27 1.93 15.31
CA THR A 52 -9.22 3.04 15.54
C THR A 52 -9.90 3.46 14.26
N PHE A 53 -11.15 3.93 14.33
CA PHE A 53 -11.83 4.49 13.16
C PHE A 53 -11.34 5.91 12.82
N GLY A 54 -10.86 6.65 13.82
CA GLY A 54 -10.40 8.04 13.69
C GLY A 54 -8.89 8.15 13.58
N ILE A 55 -8.34 9.19 14.20
CA ILE A 55 -6.90 9.37 14.33
C ILE A 55 -6.47 8.63 15.63
N PRO A 56 -5.48 7.73 15.57
CA PRO A 56 -5.00 7.03 16.76
C PRO A 56 -4.32 7.99 17.73
N GLU A 57 -4.50 7.78 19.04
CA GLU A 57 -3.81 8.54 20.08
C GLU A 57 -2.33 8.18 20.15
N ASN A 58 -1.49 9.11 20.62
CA ASN A 58 -0.08 8.85 20.87
C ASN A 58 0.07 8.00 22.13
N GLY A 59 0.84 6.92 22.05
CA GLY A 59 1.18 6.05 23.18
C GLY A 59 2.67 5.74 23.25
N PRO A 60 3.15 5.11 24.34
CA PRO A 60 4.56 4.70 24.48
C PRO A 60 5.08 3.85 23.32
N ASP A 61 4.19 3.07 22.70
CA ASP A 61 4.45 2.21 21.54
C ASP A 61 4.46 2.96 20.20
N THR A 62 4.07 4.24 20.17
CA THR A 62 4.05 5.07 18.95
C THR A 62 5.06 6.20 18.97
N TYR A 63 5.75 6.45 20.09
CA TYR A 63 6.71 7.55 20.24
C TYR A 63 7.89 7.47 19.25
N GLU A 64 8.29 6.27 18.85
CA GLU A 64 9.32 6.09 17.81
C GLU A 64 8.88 6.61 16.42
N TRP A 65 7.57 6.76 16.20
CA TRP A 65 6.97 7.24 14.95
C TRP A 65 6.51 8.70 15.04
N ARG A 66 6.89 9.42 16.10
CA ARG A 66 6.51 10.81 16.39
C ARG A 66 5.00 10.97 16.59
N ASP A 67 4.52 12.21 16.53
CA ASP A 67 3.12 12.55 16.77
C ASP A 67 2.21 12.06 15.64
N ILE A 68 1.43 11.02 15.91
CA ILE A 68 0.38 10.49 15.03
C ILE A 68 -1.00 11.07 15.36
N SER A 69 -1.24 11.49 16.61
CA SER A 69 -2.57 11.87 17.11
C SER A 69 -3.14 13.19 16.59
N HIS A 70 -2.31 14.01 15.95
CA HIS A 70 -2.70 15.35 15.48
C HIS A 70 -2.63 15.51 13.96
N GLN A 71 -2.33 14.43 13.23
CA GLN A 71 -2.13 14.47 11.79
C GLN A 71 -3.09 13.50 11.09
N PRO A 72 -4.12 13.99 10.37
CA PRO A 72 -5.07 13.14 9.67
C PRO A 72 -4.45 12.56 8.39
N TYR A 73 -3.72 11.46 8.53
CA TYR A 73 -3.12 10.79 7.39
C TYR A 73 -4.12 9.86 6.70
N LEU A 74 -4.77 10.36 5.65
CA LEU A 74 -5.69 9.55 4.84
C LEU A 74 -5.03 8.27 4.31
N PHE A 75 -3.74 8.34 3.95
CA PHE A 75 -2.96 7.19 3.51
C PHE A 75 -2.95 6.05 4.55
N PHE A 76 -2.59 6.36 5.80
CA PHE A 76 -2.56 5.36 6.87
C PHE A 76 -3.95 4.90 7.28
N TRP A 77 -4.94 5.79 7.21
CA TRP A 77 -6.33 5.44 7.46
C TRP A 77 -6.85 4.40 6.44
N ILE A 78 -6.62 4.61 5.14
CA ILE A 78 -7.01 3.66 4.09
C ILE A 78 -6.30 2.32 4.31
N ASN A 79 -4.98 2.35 4.55
CA ASN A 79 -4.22 1.13 4.83
C ASN A 79 -4.77 0.38 6.06
N GLY A 80 -5.13 1.09 7.12
CA GLY A 80 -5.75 0.50 8.31
C GLY A 80 -7.04 -0.24 7.98
N ARG A 81 -7.90 0.34 7.13
CA ARG A 81 -9.14 -0.34 6.68
C ARG A 81 -8.85 -1.57 5.82
N VAL A 82 -7.85 -1.50 4.94
CA VAL A 82 -7.38 -2.65 4.15
C VAL A 82 -6.88 -3.77 5.07
N LEU A 83 -6.14 -3.44 6.13
CA LEU A 83 -5.68 -4.43 7.12
C LEU A 83 -6.85 -5.09 7.85
N ASN A 84 -7.88 -4.34 8.25
CA ASN A 84 -9.07 -4.94 8.87
C ASN A 84 -9.81 -5.88 7.92
N LEU A 85 -9.90 -5.53 6.62
CA LEU A 85 -10.48 -6.45 5.63
C LEU A 85 -9.62 -7.71 5.51
N ASN A 86 -8.30 -7.57 5.42
CA ASN A 86 -7.36 -8.70 5.33
C ASN A 86 -7.49 -9.66 6.51
N GLU A 87 -7.60 -9.13 7.73
CA GLU A 87 -7.78 -9.91 8.96
C GLU A 87 -9.06 -10.75 8.94
N VAL A 88 -10.13 -10.26 8.29
CA VAL A 88 -11.42 -10.96 8.23
C VAL A 88 -11.55 -11.88 7.01
N THR A 89 -10.81 -11.62 5.92
CA THR A 89 -11.04 -12.33 4.64
C THR A 89 -9.90 -13.23 4.17
N PHE A 90 -8.66 -12.73 4.13
CA PHE A 90 -7.58 -13.38 3.38
C PHE A 90 -6.41 -13.85 4.24
N GLU A 91 -6.23 -13.28 5.43
CA GLU A 91 -5.09 -13.52 6.33
C GLU A 91 -3.74 -13.47 5.59
N PHE A 92 -3.62 -12.56 4.62
CA PHE A 92 -2.45 -12.43 3.77
C PHE A 92 -1.33 -11.65 4.46
N ASN A 93 -0.09 -11.76 3.96
CA ASN A 93 1.03 -10.98 4.49
C ASN A 93 0.76 -9.47 4.34
N GLU A 94 0.61 -8.77 5.47
CA GLU A 94 0.25 -7.35 5.52
C GLU A 94 1.22 -6.45 4.76
N THR A 95 2.53 -6.73 4.84
CA THR A 95 3.54 -5.93 4.14
C THR A 95 3.37 -6.03 2.63
N ILE A 96 3.21 -7.25 2.12
CA ILE A 96 3.02 -7.47 0.68
C ILE A 96 1.67 -6.88 0.25
N LEU A 97 0.61 -7.09 1.04
CA LEU A 97 -0.71 -6.54 0.77
C LEU A 97 -0.66 -5.02 0.60
N LEU A 98 -0.15 -4.31 1.60
CA LEU A 98 -0.10 -2.85 1.58
C LEU A 98 0.79 -2.34 0.44
N ARG A 99 1.87 -3.05 0.09
CA ARG A 99 2.69 -2.68 -1.08
C ARG A 99 1.92 -2.82 -2.39
N VAL A 100 1.16 -3.91 -2.56
CA VAL A 100 0.35 -4.13 -3.76
C VAL A 100 -0.74 -3.07 -3.87
N ILE A 101 -1.44 -2.76 -2.78
CA ILE A 101 -2.48 -1.73 -2.76
C ILE A 101 -1.93 -0.33 -3.03
N ASN A 102 -0.74 0.01 -2.54
CA ASN A 102 -0.17 1.34 -2.73
C ASN A 102 0.50 1.54 -4.11
N VAL A 103 0.73 0.46 -4.85
CA VAL A 103 1.31 0.48 -6.20
C VAL A 103 0.24 0.52 -7.29
N LEU A 104 -0.90 -0.12 -7.04
CA LEU A 104 -2.04 -0.23 -7.97
C LEU A 104 -2.97 0.98 -7.87
#